data_AF-A0AAA9T912-F1
#
_entry.id   AF-A0AAA9T912-F1
#
_cell.length_a   1.000
_cell.length_b   1.000
_cell.length_c   1.000
_cell.angle_alpha   90.00
_cell.angle_beta   90.00
_cell.angle_gamma   90.00
#
_symmetry.space_group_name_H-M   'P 1'
#
loop_
_entity.id
_entity.type
_entity.pdbx_description
1 polymer ?
#
loop_
_entity_poly.entity_id
_entity_poly.type
_entity_poly.pdbx_seq_one_letter_code
_entity_poly.pdbx_strand_id
1 'polypeptide(L)'
;MAEGVPRAGSALPAASLSSLPLAALNVRVRRRLSLFLNVRAPVAADWTVLAEAMDFEYLEIQQLEKYADPTSRLLDDWQRRPGASVGRLLELLAKLGRDDVLMELGPSIEEDCQKYILKQQQEASEKPLQVDSIDSSITRINDMAGITIRDDPLGAVGWWWWSLTNTCKARNVISRLSLHSASLQVPIRSD
;
A
#
# COMPACT_ATOMS: atom_id res chain seq x y z
N MET A 1 44.46 33.15 6.15
CA MET A 1 43.46 32.64 7.10
C MET A 1 42.37 31.98 6.26
N ALA A 2 42.43 30.67 6.07
CA ALA A 2 41.48 29.94 5.24
C ALA A 2 40.29 29.53 6.11
N GLU A 3 39.13 30.16 5.92
CA GLU A 3 37.87 29.67 6.48
C GLU A 3 37.52 28.36 5.78
N GLY A 4 37.50 27.28 6.55
CA GLY A 4 37.06 25.97 6.12
C GLY A 4 35.56 26.00 5.85
N VAL A 5 35.19 25.89 4.58
CA VAL A 5 33.85 25.54 4.13
C VAL A 5 33.49 24.17 4.73
N PRO A 6 32.37 24.03 5.46
CA PRO A 6 31.90 22.72 5.86
C PRO A 6 31.44 21.96 4.62
N ARG A 7 32.18 20.89 4.33
CA ARG A 7 31.99 19.93 3.25
C ARG A 7 30.56 19.41 3.26
N ALA A 8 29.82 19.70 2.19
CA ALA A 8 28.54 19.09 1.87
C ALA A 8 28.70 17.56 1.78
N GLY A 9 28.35 16.87 2.86
CA GLY A 9 27.90 15.48 2.82
C GLY A 9 26.40 15.51 2.65
N SER A 10 25.88 14.75 1.69
CA SER A 10 24.49 14.67 1.25
C SER A 10 23.55 14.06 2.31
N ALA A 11 23.58 14.57 3.54
CA ALA A 11 22.66 14.17 4.60
C ALA A 11 21.33 14.90 4.37
N LEU A 12 20.24 14.16 4.18
CA LEU A 12 18.88 14.68 4.29
C LEU A 12 18.79 15.49 5.59
N PRO A 13 18.29 16.73 5.55
CA PRO A 13 18.16 17.52 6.77
C PRO A 13 17.27 16.74 7.73
N ALA A 14 17.66 16.63 9.00
CA ALA A 14 16.93 15.86 10.03
C ALA A 14 15.43 16.18 10.08
N ALA A 15 15.06 17.41 9.69
CA ALA A 15 13.67 17.86 9.50
C ALA A 15 12.90 17.01 8.47
N SER A 16 13.50 16.63 7.35
CA SER A 16 12.86 15.79 6.32
C SER A 16 12.64 14.36 6.79
N LEU A 17 13.50 13.82 7.64
CA LEU A 17 13.31 12.48 8.21
C LEU A 17 12.20 12.46 9.27
N SER A 18 12.03 13.56 10.00
CA SER A 18 11.03 13.70 11.06
C SER A 18 9.59 13.72 10.54
N SER A 19 9.37 14.12 9.29
CA SER A 19 8.04 14.19 8.67
C SER A 19 7.65 12.92 7.90
N LEU A 20 8.60 12.03 7.61
CA LEU A 20 8.35 10.85 6.79
C LEU A 20 7.71 9.71 7.58
N PRO A 21 6.66 9.06 7.04
CA PRO A 21 6.05 7.90 7.67
C PRO A 21 6.97 6.68 7.60
N LEU A 22 6.78 5.73 8.52
CA LEU A 22 7.47 4.43 8.51
C LEU A 22 7.27 3.61 7.22
N ALA A 23 6.25 3.95 6.42
CA ALA A 23 6.04 3.38 5.09
C ALA A 23 7.24 3.58 4.14
N ALA A 24 8.07 4.59 4.39
CA ALA A 24 9.26 4.86 3.60
C ALA A 24 10.33 3.77 3.74
N LEU A 25 10.38 3.09 4.89
CA LEU A 25 11.39 2.06 5.17
C LEU A 25 11.10 0.77 4.43
N ASN A 26 12.07 0.28 3.66
CA ASN A 26 11.93 -0.95 2.90
C ASN A 26 11.93 -2.20 3.82
N VAL A 27 11.51 -3.33 3.26
CA VAL A 27 11.48 -4.62 3.98
C VAL A 27 12.89 -5.10 4.38
N ARG A 28 13.94 -4.74 3.64
CA ARG A 28 15.33 -5.15 3.94
C ARG A 28 15.84 -4.49 5.22
N VAL A 29 15.63 -3.18 5.37
CA VAL A 29 15.97 -2.40 6.57
C VAL A 29 15.15 -2.90 7.75
N ARG A 30 13.84 -3.12 7.57
CA ARG A 30 12.97 -3.69 8.62
C ARG A 30 13.45 -5.07 9.10
N ARG A 31 13.85 -5.97 8.18
CA ARG A 31 14.42 -7.27 8.54
C ARG A 31 15.75 -7.13 9.29
N ARG A 32 16.61 -6.20 8.85
CA ARG A 32 17.90 -5.98 9.48
C ARG A 32 17.74 -5.37 10.88
N LEU A 33 16.81 -4.43 11.06
CA LEU A 33 16.39 -3.94 12.38
C LEU A 33 15.94 -5.08 13.29
N SER A 34 15.10 -6.00 12.78
CA SER A 34 14.66 -7.17 13.54
C SER A 34 15.85 -8.03 14.00
N LEU A 35 16.88 -8.23 13.18
CA LEU A 35 18.06 -9.00 13.57
C LEU A 35 18.84 -8.37 14.72
N PHE A 36 18.89 -7.04 14.80
CA PHE A 36 19.57 -6.33 15.90
C PHE A 36 18.75 -6.32 17.19
N LEU A 37 17.44 -6.08 17.07
CA LEU A 37 16.58 -5.78 18.22
C LEU A 37 15.89 -7.02 18.80
N ASN A 38 15.70 -8.09 18.02
CA ASN A 38 15.08 -9.33 18.50
C ASN A 38 16.02 -10.15 19.41
N VAL A 39 17.32 -9.88 19.38
CA VAL A 39 18.29 -10.57 20.24
C VAL A 39 18.12 -10.06 21.66
N ARG A 40 17.67 -10.94 22.56
CA ARG A 40 17.54 -10.65 24.00
C ARG A 40 18.92 -10.48 24.63
N ALA A 41 19.33 -9.24 24.86
CA ALA A 41 20.60 -8.91 25.48
C ALA A 41 20.36 -8.32 26.88
N PRO A 42 20.99 -8.84 27.95
CA PRO A 42 20.74 -8.36 29.31
C PRO A 42 21.29 -6.94 29.56
N VAL A 43 22.25 -6.48 28.75
CA VAL A 43 22.95 -5.20 28.94
C VAL A 43 22.51 -4.14 27.93
N ALA A 44 21.99 -4.56 26.78
CA ALA A 44 21.71 -3.67 25.68
C ALA A 44 20.21 -3.62 25.41
N ALA A 45 19.68 -2.45 25.02
CA ALA A 45 18.24 -2.26 24.90
C ALA A 45 17.62 -3.20 23.85
N ASP A 46 16.71 -4.06 24.28
CA ASP A 46 15.94 -4.97 23.42
C ASP A 46 14.77 -4.23 22.73
N TRP A 47 14.13 -4.92 21.77
CA TRP A 47 12.88 -4.45 21.16
C TRP A 47 11.77 -4.11 22.17
N THR A 48 11.76 -4.74 23.36
CA THR A 48 10.75 -4.44 24.41
C THR A 48 10.96 -3.08 25.05
N VAL A 49 12.23 -2.67 25.25
CA VAL A 49 12.55 -1.34 25.78
C VAL A 49 12.22 -0.27 24.73
N LEU A 50 12.45 -0.60 23.45
CA LEU A 50 12.00 0.24 22.34
C LEU A 50 10.47 0.37 22.30
N ALA A 51 9.73 -0.73 22.50
CA ALA A 51 8.27 -0.73 22.54
C ALA A 51 7.74 0.16 23.69
N GLU A 52 8.33 0.04 24.88
CA GLU A 52 7.99 0.89 26.02
C GLU A 52 8.25 2.37 25.72
N ALA A 53 9.38 2.71 25.07
CA ALA A 53 9.69 4.08 24.66
C ALA A 53 8.78 4.64 23.54
N MET A 54 8.03 3.76 22.85
CA MET A 54 6.99 4.10 21.86
C MET A 54 5.57 4.10 22.49
N ASP A 55 5.50 4.09 23.81
CA ASP A 55 4.26 4.12 24.60
C ASP A 55 3.37 2.87 24.40
N PHE A 56 3.95 1.71 24.11
CA PHE A 56 3.20 0.44 24.11
C PHE A 56 2.98 -0.06 25.54
N GLU A 57 1.77 -0.54 25.80
CA GLU A 57 1.43 -1.11 27.10
C GLU A 57 2.04 -2.50 27.26
N TYR A 58 2.30 -2.90 28.51
CA TYR A 58 2.86 -4.20 28.85
C TYR A 58 2.12 -5.38 28.20
N LEU A 59 0.78 -5.37 28.17
CA LEU A 59 -0.01 -6.45 27.56
C LEU A 59 0.15 -6.51 26.04
N GLU A 60 0.31 -5.36 25.38
CA GLU A 60 0.61 -5.29 23.95
C GLU A 60 1.98 -5.90 23.67
N ILE A 61 2.98 -5.57 24.50
CA ILE A 61 4.32 -6.13 24.42
C ILE A 61 4.29 -7.66 24.61
N GLN A 62 3.56 -8.15 25.62
CA GLN A 62 3.37 -9.60 25.82
C GLN A 62 2.66 -10.29 24.64
N GLN A 63 1.73 -9.60 23.99
CA GLN A 63 1.08 -10.13 22.79
C GLN A 63 2.06 -10.21 21.61
N LEU A 64 2.91 -9.20 21.45
CA LEU A 64 3.91 -9.13 20.38
C LEU A 64 4.98 -10.22 20.52
N GLU A 65 5.33 -10.62 21.74
CA GLU A 65 6.29 -11.69 22.01
C GLU A 65 5.86 -13.07 21.49
N LYS A 66 4.57 -13.26 21.20
CA LYS A 66 4.04 -14.52 20.64
C LYS A 66 4.42 -14.72 19.16
N TYR A 67 4.84 -13.68 18.47
CA TYR A 67 5.19 -13.74 17.05
C TYR A 67 6.68 -14.08 16.87
N ALA A 68 7.02 -14.70 15.74
CA ALA A 68 8.41 -15.05 15.41
C ALA A 68 9.31 -13.81 15.27
N ASP A 69 8.77 -12.73 14.70
CA ASP A 69 9.46 -11.44 14.55
C ASP A 69 8.67 -10.34 15.28
N PRO A 70 8.93 -10.11 16.59
CA PRO A 70 8.20 -9.11 17.37
C PRO A 70 8.49 -7.68 16.88
N THR A 71 9.74 -7.37 16.52
CA THR A 71 10.13 -6.03 16.05
C THR A 71 9.43 -5.62 14.76
N SER A 72 9.26 -6.53 13.79
CA SER A 72 8.59 -6.19 12.53
C SER A 72 7.11 -5.89 12.79
N ARG A 73 6.46 -6.70 13.62
CA ARG A 73 5.07 -6.50 14.01
C ARG A 73 4.86 -5.22 14.82
N LEU A 74 5.77 -4.93 15.74
CA LEU A 74 5.81 -3.70 16.51
C LEU A 74 5.85 -2.47 15.62
N LEU A 75 6.71 -2.44 14.58
CA LEU A 75 6.81 -1.33 13.64
C LEU A 75 5.52 -1.17 12.80
N ASP A 76 4.88 -2.27 12.42
CA ASP A 76 3.62 -2.24 11.67
C ASP A 76 2.45 -1.73 12.52
N ASP A 77 2.41 -2.10 13.80
CA ASP A 77 1.38 -1.64 14.74
C ASP A 77 1.65 -0.18 15.14
N TRP A 78 2.92 0.22 15.29
CA TRP A 78 3.29 1.61 15.59
C TRP A 78 2.94 2.57 14.46
N GLN A 79 3.01 2.13 13.20
CA GLN A 79 2.59 2.95 12.04
C GLN A 79 1.13 3.44 12.14
N ARG A 80 0.26 2.75 12.89
CA ARG A 80 -1.14 3.15 13.09
C ARG A 80 -1.30 4.23 14.15
N ARG A 81 -0.26 4.53 14.94
CA ARG A 81 -0.30 5.49 16.04
C ARG A 81 0.13 6.89 15.58
N PRO A 82 -0.42 7.96 16.18
CA PRO A 82 0.06 9.31 15.95
C PRO A 82 1.49 9.45 16.49
N GLY A 83 2.37 10.12 15.73
CA GLY A 83 3.78 10.29 16.10
C GLY A 83 4.73 9.23 15.54
N ALA A 84 4.23 8.30 14.72
CA ALA A 84 5.05 7.33 14.00
C ALA A 84 5.78 7.99 12.82
N SER A 85 7.06 8.30 13.02
CA SER A 85 7.94 8.81 11.95
C SER A 85 9.31 8.15 11.97
N VAL A 86 9.98 8.18 10.82
CA VAL A 86 11.34 7.63 10.69
C VAL A 86 12.32 8.40 11.58
N GLY A 87 12.23 9.74 11.60
CA GLY A 87 13.04 10.56 12.49
C GLY A 87 12.80 10.23 13.97
N ARG A 88 11.54 10.01 14.37
CA ARG A 88 11.24 9.61 15.76
C ARG A 88 11.84 8.26 16.12
N LEU A 89 11.82 7.30 15.19
CA LEU A 89 12.47 6.00 15.40
C LEU A 89 13.98 6.16 15.67
N LEU A 90 14.66 6.96 14.84
CA LEU A 90 16.10 7.20 14.98
C LEU A 90 16.44 7.92 16.29
N GLU A 91 15.62 8.89 16.70
CA GLU A 91 15.76 9.55 18.01
C GLU A 91 15.62 8.56 19.16
N LEU A 92 14.65 7.65 19.10
CA LEU A 92 14.45 6.64 20.14
C LEU A 92 15.63 5.67 20.19
N LEU A 93 16.12 5.19 19.04
CA LEU A 93 17.30 4.32 18.98
C LEU A 93 18.56 4.99 19.54
N ALA A 94 18.75 6.29 19.26
CA ALA A 94 19.84 7.07 19.84
C ALA A 94 19.70 7.21 21.37
N LYS A 95 18.49 7.48 21.87
CA LYS A 95 18.22 7.55 23.32
C LYS A 95 18.47 6.23 24.05
N LEU A 96 18.24 5.12 23.38
CA LEU A 96 18.49 3.78 23.90
C LEU A 96 19.98 3.36 23.80
N GLY A 97 20.84 4.20 23.21
CA GLY A 97 22.27 3.93 23.06
C GLY A 97 22.59 2.85 22.03
N ARG A 98 21.71 2.61 21.06
CA ARG A 98 21.90 1.65 19.97
C ARG A 98 22.53 2.30 18.74
N ASP A 99 23.73 2.86 18.95
CA ASP A 99 24.50 3.53 17.91
C ASP A 99 25.01 2.54 16.83
N ASP A 100 25.14 1.26 17.19
CA ASP A 100 25.44 0.15 16.29
C ASP A 100 24.44 0.09 15.13
N VAL A 101 23.15 0.13 15.44
CA VAL A 101 22.06 0.10 14.47
C VAL A 101 22.07 1.37 13.61
N LEU A 102 22.32 2.53 14.22
CA LEU A 102 22.34 3.82 13.51
C LEU A 102 23.48 3.89 12.49
N MET A 103 24.67 3.41 12.85
CA MET A 103 25.82 3.40 11.94
C MET A 103 25.62 2.44 10.76
N GLU A 104 25.06 1.26 11.02
CA GLU A 104 24.90 0.23 9.98
C GLU A 104 23.73 0.52 9.04
N LEU A 105 22.61 1.00 9.59
CA LEU A 105 21.37 1.20 8.83
C LEU A 105 21.17 2.63 8.33
N GLY A 106 21.88 3.61 8.90
CA GLY A 106 21.82 5.02 8.49
C GLY A 106 21.79 5.24 6.97
N PRO A 107 22.80 4.77 6.21
CA PRO A 107 22.82 5.00 4.76
C PRO A 107 21.68 4.30 4.02
N SER A 108 21.24 3.12 4.49
CA SER A 108 20.13 2.39 3.86
C SER A 108 18.78 3.08 4.11
N ILE A 109 18.58 3.64 5.31
CA ILE A 109 17.38 4.39 5.69
C ILE A 109 17.29 5.67 4.87
N GLU A 110 18.41 6.37 4.72
CA GLU A 110 18.47 7.61 3.95
C GLU A 110 18.13 7.37 2.47
N GLU A 111 18.71 6.34 1.86
CA GLU A 111 18.42 5.96 0.47
C GLU A 111 16.93 5.62 0.27
N ASP A 112 16.33 4.88 1.20
CA ASP A 112 14.91 4.55 1.18
C ASP A 112 14.01 5.79 1.29
N CYS A 113 14.35 6.73 2.17
CA CYS A 113 13.63 7.99 2.33
C CYS A 113 13.67 8.83 1.05
N GLN A 114 14.84 8.92 0.40
CA GLN A 114 14.99 9.63 -0.88
C GLN A 114 14.14 8.99 -1.98
N LYS A 115 14.18 7.65 -2.10
CA LYS A 115 13.35 6.91 -3.06
C LYS A 115 11.86 7.15 -2.82
N TYR A 116 11.44 7.20 -1.55
CA TYR A 116 10.06 7.45 -1.19
C TYR A 116 9.58 8.85 -1.60
N ILE A 117 10.40 9.89 -1.35
CA ILE A 117 10.09 11.27 -1.74
C ILE A 117 9.97 11.39 -3.26
N LEU A 118 10.94 10.85 -4.01
CA LEU A 118 10.92 10.88 -5.47
C LEU A 118 9.68 10.17 -6.03
N LYS A 119 9.32 9.03 -5.46
CA LYS A 119 8.11 8.29 -5.83
C LYS A 119 6.85 9.09 -5.55
N GLN A 120 6.73 9.74 -4.38
CA GLN A 120 5.60 10.61 -4.07
C GLN A 120 5.46 11.78 -5.05
N GLN A 121 6.58 12.42 -5.42
CA GLN A 121 6.57 13.53 -6.39
C GLN A 121 6.11 13.07 -7.77
N GLN A 122 6.57 11.90 -8.22
CA GLN A 122 6.14 11.31 -9.49
C GLN A 122 4.64 10.99 -9.48
N GLU A 123 4.15 10.33 -8.44
CA GLU A 123 2.71 10.00 -8.30
C GLU A 123 1.83 11.26 -8.24
N ALA A 124 2.29 12.32 -7.58
CA ALA A 124 1.59 13.60 -7.57
C ALA A 124 1.54 14.27 -8.95
N SER A 125 2.58 14.08 -9.78
CA SER A 125 2.61 14.56 -11.16
C SER A 125 1.76 13.72 -12.12
N GLU A 126 1.61 12.43 -11.84
CA GLU A 126 0.84 11.48 -12.67
C GLU A 126 -0.67 11.46 -12.32
N LYS A 127 -1.04 11.86 -11.09
CA LYS A 127 -2.45 11.96 -10.71
C LYS A 127 -3.15 12.98 -11.61
N PRO A 128 -4.24 12.63 -12.29
CA PRO A 128 -4.95 13.58 -13.15
C PRO A 128 -5.41 14.77 -12.32
N LEU A 129 -4.97 15.97 -12.70
CA LEU A 129 -5.36 17.24 -12.08
C LEU A 129 -6.82 17.53 -12.44
N GLN A 130 -7.74 16.86 -11.76
CA GLN A 130 -9.16 17.13 -11.87
C GLN A 130 -9.42 18.47 -11.18
N VAL A 131 -9.99 19.43 -11.90
CA VAL A 131 -10.19 20.80 -11.42
C VAL A 131 -11.16 20.78 -10.22
N ASP A 132 -10.77 21.40 -9.10
CA ASP A 132 -11.51 21.36 -7.82
C ASP A 132 -12.95 21.89 -7.91
N SER A 133 -13.24 22.73 -8.89
CA SER A 133 -14.61 23.15 -9.20
C SER A 133 -14.93 22.85 -10.66
N ILE A 134 -15.73 21.82 -10.88
CA ILE A 134 -16.64 21.82 -12.01
C ILE A 134 -17.76 22.80 -11.62
N ASP A 135 -17.58 24.09 -11.91
CA ASP A 135 -18.70 25.02 -11.81
C ASP A 135 -19.64 24.66 -12.95
N SER A 136 -20.66 23.86 -12.64
CA SER A 136 -21.77 23.61 -13.54
C SER A 136 -22.57 24.90 -13.63
N SER A 137 -22.06 25.88 -14.36
CA SER A 137 -22.87 26.97 -14.88
C SER A 137 -23.79 26.38 -15.95
N ILE A 138 -24.77 25.59 -15.51
CA ILE A 138 -26.02 25.39 -16.22
C ILE A 138 -26.68 26.76 -16.17
N THR A 139 -26.26 27.64 -17.07
CA THR A 139 -27.15 28.69 -17.57
C THR A 139 -28.42 27.94 -17.93
N ARG A 140 -29.53 28.31 -17.30
CA ARG A 140 -30.85 27.70 -17.43
C ARG A 140 -31.26 27.65 -18.91
N ILE A 141 -30.80 26.64 -19.64
CA ILE A 141 -31.31 26.31 -20.96
C ILE A 141 -32.60 25.57 -20.68
N ASN A 142 -33.69 26.23 -21.02
CA ASN A 142 -35.06 25.81 -20.81
C ASN A 142 -35.45 24.70 -21.82
N ASP A 143 -34.59 23.69 -22.00
CA ASP A 143 -34.80 22.60 -22.95
C ASP A 143 -35.12 21.32 -22.17
N MET A 144 -36.41 21.13 -21.94
CA MET A 144 -37.06 19.92 -21.43
C MET A 144 -36.96 18.77 -22.46
N ALA A 145 -35.74 18.43 -22.89
CA ALA A 145 -35.47 17.32 -23.81
C ALA A 145 -34.13 16.67 -23.42
N GLY A 146 -34.10 16.06 -22.23
CA GLY A 146 -33.03 15.15 -21.87
C GLY A 146 -33.08 13.95 -22.81
N ILE A 147 -31.93 13.59 -23.39
CA ILE A 147 -31.73 12.37 -24.17
C ILE A 147 -32.23 11.18 -23.35
N THR A 148 -33.36 10.61 -23.75
CA THR A 148 -33.92 9.43 -23.09
C THR A 148 -33.52 8.19 -23.86
N ILE A 149 -33.55 7.02 -23.23
CA ILE A 149 -33.28 5.70 -23.82
C ILE A 149 -34.12 5.39 -25.09
N ARG A 150 -35.08 6.25 -25.46
CA ARG A 150 -35.97 6.10 -26.62
C ARG A 150 -35.61 7.01 -27.80
N ASP A 151 -34.54 7.81 -27.71
CA ASP A 151 -34.05 8.59 -28.84
C ASP A 151 -33.27 7.68 -29.79
N ASP A 152 -33.83 7.46 -30.98
CA ASP A 152 -33.27 6.63 -32.05
C ASP A 152 -32.15 7.41 -32.76
N PRO A 153 -30.87 6.98 -32.72
CA PRO A 153 -29.74 7.79 -33.20
C PRO A 153 -29.70 7.99 -34.72
N LEU A 154 -30.67 7.44 -35.46
CA LEU A 154 -30.69 7.40 -36.93
C LEU A 154 -31.86 8.13 -37.59
N GLY A 155 -32.64 8.94 -36.84
CA GLY A 155 -33.59 9.95 -37.36
C GLY A 155 -34.15 9.69 -38.78
N ALA A 156 -35.17 8.84 -38.85
CA ALA A 156 -35.92 8.36 -40.03
C ALA A 156 -35.75 9.08 -41.39
N VAL A 157 -35.62 8.29 -42.47
CA VAL A 157 -36.51 8.39 -43.65
C VAL A 157 -36.41 7.15 -44.56
N GLY A 158 -37.57 6.65 -45.00
CA GLY A 158 -37.72 6.21 -46.39
C GLY A 158 -37.52 4.73 -46.73
N TRP A 159 -38.54 3.89 -46.54
CA TRP A 159 -39.16 3.12 -47.64
C TRP A 159 -38.22 2.34 -48.60
N TRP A 160 -37.46 1.35 -48.10
CA TRP A 160 -36.84 0.33 -48.97
C TRP A 160 -36.88 -1.06 -48.31
N TRP A 161 -38.07 -1.53 -47.94
CA TRP A 161 -38.30 -2.94 -47.58
C TRP A 161 -39.35 -3.54 -48.49
N TRP A 162 -39.04 -3.69 -49.78
CA TRP A 162 -39.72 -4.64 -50.64
C TRP A 162 -38.67 -5.54 -51.31
N SER A 163 -38.81 -6.84 -51.00
CA SER A 163 -38.13 -8.00 -51.59
C SER A 163 -36.65 -8.15 -51.22
N LEU A 164 -36.16 -9.28 -50.74
CA LEU A 164 -36.44 -10.63 -51.23
C LEU A 164 -36.25 -11.67 -50.12
N THR A 165 -37.25 -12.52 -49.97
CA THR A 165 -37.24 -13.80 -49.27
C THR A 165 -36.04 -14.66 -49.68
N ASN A 166 -35.37 -15.32 -48.73
CA ASN A 166 -34.95 -16.70 -48.93
C ASN A 166 -35.03 -17.47 -47.60
N THR A 167 -35.74 -18.57 -47.70
CA THR A 167 -36.26 -19.41 -46.63
C THR A 167 -35.17 -20.34 -46.08
N CYS A 168 -34.97 -20.33 -44.76
CA CYS A 168 -34.09 -21.29 -44.08
C CYS A 168 -34.77 -22.66 -44.00
N LYS A 169 -34.20 -23.68 -44.67
CA LYS A 169 -34.55 -25.09 -44.42
C LYS A 169 -33.40 -26.05 -44.68
N ALA A 170 -32.83 -26.59 -43.60
CA ALA A 170 -32.35 -27.97 -43.44
C ALA A 170 -31.97 -28.17 -41.96
N ARG A 171 -32.78 -28.89 -41.16
CA ARG A 171 -32.72 -30.34 -40.86
C ARG A 171 -31.49 -30.73 -40.02
N ASN A 172 -31.69 -30.97 -38.71
CA ASN A 172 -31.80 -32.29 -38.03
C ASN A 172 -30.37 -32.81 -37.67
N VAL A 173 -30.00 -33.18 -36.44
CA VAL A 173 -30.49 -34.35 -35.67
C VAL A 173 -30.04 -34.26 -34.20
N ILE A 174 -30.93 -34.77 -33.34
CA ILE A 174 -30.91 -35.14 -31.92
C ILE A 174 -29.62 -35.84 -31.43
N SER A 175 -29.17 -35.55 -30.20
CA SER A 175 -28.96 -36.58 -29.13
C SER A 175 -28.48 -35.98 -27.80
N ARG A 176 -29.33 -36.11 -26.77
CA ARG A 176 -28.96 -36.13 -25.35
C ARG A 176 -28.71 -37.59 -24.94
N LEU A 177 -27.79 -37.81 -23.99
CA LEU A 177 -27.72 -38.90 -22.98
C LEU A 177 -26.55 -38.46 -22.04
N SER A 178 -26.68 -38.08 -20.76
CA SER A 178 -27.32 -38.69 -19.59
C SER A 178 -26.72 -40.04 -19.17
N LEU A 179 -25.81 -40.04 -18.18
CA LEU A 179 -25.94 -40.69 -16.84
C LEU A 179 -24.61 -41.22 -16.24
N HIS A 180 -24.46 -40.93 -14.93
CA HIS A 180 -23.94 -41.77 -13.84
C HIS A 180 -22.48 -41.66 -13.37
N SER A 181 -22.38 -41.12 -12.14
CA SER A 181 -21.78 -41.69 -10.92
C SER A 181 -20.36 -42.27 -10.95
N ALA A 182 -19.45 -41.62 -10.22
CA ALA A 182 -18.30 -42.27 -9.61
C ALA A 182 -18.10 -41.74 -8.18
N SER A 183 -18.29 -42.64 -7.24
CA SER A 183 -18.04 -42.50 -5.79
C SER A 183 -16.54 -42.59 -5.53
N LEU A 184 -15.98 -41.73 -4.67
CA LEU A 184 -14.66 -41.94 -4.08
C LEU A 184 -14.75 -41.68 -2.57
N GLN A 185 -14.59 -42.76 -1.81
CA GLN A 185 -14.53 -42.82 -0.36
C GLN A 185 -13.32 -42.06 0.20
N VAL A 186 -13.56 -41.35 1.30
CA VAL A 186 -12.56 -40.88 2.27
C VAL A 186 -12.27 -42.00 3.27
N PRO A 187 -10.99 -42.35 3.56
CA PRO A 187 -10.68 -43.25 4.65
C PRO A 187 -10.60 -42.50 5.98
N ILE A 188 -11.45 -42.90 6.93
CA ILE A 188 -11.36 -42.55 8.34
C ILE A 188 -10.36 -43.54 8.99
N ARG A 189 -9.40 -43.00 9.74
CA ARG A 189 -8.46 -43.75 10.58
C ARG A 189 -9.07 -43.85 11.98
N SER A 190 -9.14 -45.06 12.53
CA SER A 190 -9.54 -45.31 13.92
C SER A 190 -8.35 -45.85 14.72
N ASP A 191 -8.26 -45.35 15.95
CA ASP A 191 -7.43 -45.71 17.13
C ASP A 191 -5.90 -45.76 17.00
#